data_AF-A0A951BIJ5-F1
#
_entry.id   AF-A0A951BIJ5-F1
#
_cell.length_a   1.000
_cell.length_b   1.000
_cell.length_c   1.000
_cell.angle_alpha   90.00
_cell.angle_beta   90.00
_cell.angle_gamma   90.00
#
_symmetry.space_group_name_H-M   'P 1'
#
loop_
_entity.id
_entity.type
_entity.pdbx_description
1 polymer ?
#
loop_
_entity_poly.entity_id
_entity_poly.type
_entity_poly.pdbx_seq_one_letter_code
_entity_poly.pdbx_strand_id
1 'polypeptide(L)' 'MDRGGMRPDAFESACVNRRPRAVFLVPSLHNPTTITLTEERRRALAWVARRHNVLIIEDDVYRPMLEDTVPSFGG' A
#
# COMPACT_ATOMS: atom_id res chain seq x y z
N MET A 1 -0.97 -3.15 -10.90
CA MET A 1 -1.28 -1.78 -10.39
C MET A 1 -2.18 -1.06 -11.38
N ASP A 2 -2.87 -0.01 -10.95
CA ASP A 2 -3.61 0.93 -11.80
C ASP A 2 -3.13 2.37 -11.53
N ARG A 3 -3.86 3.39 -12.02
CA ARG A 3 -3.51 4.81 -11.80
C ARG A 3 -3.53 5.22 -10.32
N GLY A 4 -4.19 4.45 -9.46
CA GLY A 4 -4.20 4.62 -8.01
C GLY A 4 -3.21 3.68 -7.28
N GLY A 5 -2.25 3.09 -7.99
CA GLY A 5 -1.20 2.26 -7.41
C GLY A 5 -1.57 0.79 -7.26
N MET A 6 -1.16 0.15 -6.16
CA MET A 6 -1.45 -1.27 -5.95
C MET A 6 -2.97 -1.49 -5.86
N ARG A 7 -3.44 -2.52 -6.58
CA ARG A 7 -4.85 -2.90 -6.64
C ARG A 7 -5.19 -3.83 -5.45
N PRO A 8 -6.16 -3.51 -4.58
CA PRO A 8 -6.47 -4.33 -3.40
C PRO A 8 -6.96 -5.73 -3.75
N ASP A 9 -7.75 -5.87 -4.81
CA ASP A 9 -8.26 -7.15 -5.30
C ASP A 9 -7.14 -8.06 -5.84
N ALA A 10 -6.17 -7.46 -6.56
CA ALA A 10 -4.98 -8.18 -7.01
C ALA A 10 -4.09 -8.60 -5.82
N PHE A 11 -3.97 -7.76 -4.79
CA PHE A 11 -3.25 -8.09 -3.57
C PHE A 11 -3.95 -9.22 -2.80
N GLU A 12 -5.26 -9.17 -2.63
CA GLU A 12 -6.04 -10.23 -1.97
C GLU A 12 -5.91 -11.57 -2.70
N SER A 13 -6.01 -11.56 -4.03
CA SER A 13 -5.76 -12.75 -4.86
C SER A 13 -4.36 -13.32 -4.65
N ALA A 14 -3.34 -12.47 -4.56
CA ALA A 14 -1.98 -12.91 -4.25
C ALA A 14 -1.87 -13.50 -2.84
N CYS A 15 -2.56 -12.93 -1.85
CA CYS A 15 -2.61 -13.45 -0.48
C CYS A 15 -3.19 -14.87 -0.42
N VAL A 16 -4.31 -15.11 -1.12
CA VAL A 16 -4.96 -16.43 -1.18
C VAL A 16 -4.04 -17.46 -1.86
N ASN A 17 -3.46 -17.10 -3.00
CA ASN A 17 -2.74 -18.04 -3.84
C ASN A 17 -1.30 -18.31 -3.38
N ARG A 18 -0.64 -17.34 -2.74
CA ARG A 18 0.80 -17.40 -2.43
C ARG A 18 1.12 -17.30 -0.94
N ARG A 19 0.17 -16.90 -0.09
CA ARG A 19 0.34 -16.76 1.37
C ARG A 19 1.63 -16.02 1.76
N PRO A 20 1.87 -14.81 1.21
CA PRO A 20 3.06 -14.04 1.52
C PRO A 20 3.07 -13.65 3.00
N ARG A 21 4.27 -13.49 3.58
CA ARG A 21 4.43 -13.03 4.96
C ARG A 21 4.46 -11.51 5.08
N ALA A 22 4.82 -10.81 4.00
CA ALA A 22 4.89 -9.37 3.95
C ALA A 22 4.58 -8.84 2.54
N VAL A 23 4.18 -7.57 2.47
CA VAL A 23 4.10 -6.76 1.26
C VAL A 23 4.93 -5.50 1.45
N PHE A 24 5.70 -5.13 0.43
CA PHE A 24 6.47 -3.90 0.39
C PHE A 24 5.73 -2.86 -0.45
N LEU A 25 5.55 -1.66 0.08
CA LEU A 25 4.83 -0.56 -0.56
C LEU A 25 5.67 0.71 -0.52
N VAL A 26 5.74 1.43 -1.64
CA VAL A 26 6.16 2.84 -1.68
C VAL A 26 4.87 3.65 -1.82
N PRO A 27 4.27 4.12 -0.72
CA PRO A 27 2.88 4.58 -0.74
C PRO A 27 2.75 6.07 -1.14
N SER A 28 3.86 6.80 -1.15
CA SER A 28 3.96 8.20 -1.56
C SER A 28 5.00 8.34 -2.67
N LEU A 29 4.65 9.04 -3.75
CA LEU A 29 5.55 9.33 -4.88
C LEU A 29 6.30 8.08 -5.38
N HIS A 30 5.57 6.98 -5.59
CA HIS A 30 6.11 5.66 -5.94
C HIS A 30 7.04 5.74 -7.16
N ASN A 31 8.34 5.49 -6.97
CA ASN A 31 9.32 5.43 -8.06
C ASN A 31 9.08 4.19 -8.95
N PRO A 32 9.01 4.29 -10.30
CA PRO A 32 9.17 5.48 -11.15
C PRO A 32 7.85 6.19 -11.50
N THR A 33 6.72 5.64 -11.08
CA THR A 33 5.38 6.06 -11.51
C THR A 33 4.88 7.37 -10.92
N THR A 34 5.51 7.89 -9.87
CA THR A 34 5.11 9.08 -9.09
C THR A 34 3.75 8.98 -8.40
N ILE A 35 3.11 7.80 -8.40
CA ILE A 35 1.79 7.60 -7.80
C ILE A 35 1.87 7.69 -6.27
N THR A 36 0.94 8.45 -5.69
CA THR A 36 0.66 8.45 -4.25
C THR A 36 -0.66 7.74 -3.99
N LEU A 37 -0.67 6.77 -3.08
CA LEU A 37 -1.89 6.04 -2.70
C LEU A 37 -2.83 6.99 -1.96
N THR A 38 -4.09 7.05 -2.40
CA THR A 38 -5.16 7.74 -1.68
C THR A 38 -5.43 7.07 -0.34
N GLU A 39 -6.08 7.79 0.57
CA GLU A 39 -6.47 7.24 1.88
C GLU A 39 -7.38 6.01 1.73
N GLU A 40 -8.38 6.07 0.85
CA GLU A 40 -9.26 4.94 0.57
C GLU A 40 -8.45 3.71 0.10
N ARG A 41 -7.47 3.92 -0.78
CA ARG A 41 -6.63 2.84 -1.29
C ARG A 41 -5.76 2.25 -0.18
N ARG A 42 -5.18 3.08 0.69
CA ARG A 42 -4.41 2.62 1.86
C ARG A 42 -5.28 1.82 2.81
N ARG A 43 -6.49 2.30 3.14
CA ARG A 43 -7.44 1.57 4.00
C ARG A 43 -7.81 0.20 3.41
N ALA A 44 -8.07 0.12 2.11
CA ALA A 44 -8.38 -1.15 1.45
C ALA A 44 -7.19 -2.14 1.49
N LEU A 45 -5.98 -1.67 1.19
CA LEU A 45 -4.77 -2.50 1.28
C LEU A 45 -4.47 -2.94 2.72
N ALA A 46 -4.67 -2.06 3.70
CA ALA A 46 -4.52 -2.36 5.12
C ALA A 46 -5.52 -3.44 5.57
N TRP A 47 -6.76 -3.37 5.08
CA TRP A 47 -7.79 -4.36 5.37
C TRP A 47 -7.39 -5.75 4.83
N VAL A 48 -6.92 -5.83 3.58
CA VAL A 48 -6.45 -7.09 2.99
C VAL A 48 -5.26 -7.65 3.79
N ALA A 49 -4.28 -6.80 4.11
CA ALA A 49 -3.10 -7.23 4.86
C ALA A 49 -3.48 -7.79 6.24
N ARG A 50 -4.35 -7.10 6.99
CA ARG A 50 -4.86 -7.56 8.29
C ARG A 50 -5.62 -8.88 8.17
N ARG A 51 -6.54 -8.99 7.20
CA ARG A 51 -7.34 -10.20 6.96
C ARG A 51 -6.49 -11.44 6.69
N HIS A 52 -5.36 -11.26 6.01
CA HIS A 52 -4.47 -12.35 5.61
C HIS A 52 -3.20 -12.48 6.47
N ASN A 53 -3.10 -11.74 7.57
CA ASN A 53 -1.93 -11.71 8.45
C ASN A 53 -0.61 -11.43 7.71
N VAL A 54 -0.64 -10.47 6.79
CA VAL A 54 0.51 -10.02 6.00
C VAL A 54 1.06 -8.73 6.60
N LEU A 55 2.37 -8.69 6.88
CA LEU A 55 3.05 -7.48 7.33
C LEU A 55 3.15 -6.46 6.19
N ILE A 56 2.82 -5.19 6.46
CA ILE A 56 3.10 -4.10 5.53
C ILE A 56 4.46 -3.49 5.90
N ILE A 57 5.35 -3.41 4.92
CA ILE A 57 6.61 -2.67 5.00
C ILE A 57 6.45 -1.44 4.11
N GLU A 58 6.50 -0.26 4.71
CA GLU A 58 6.39 1.01 4.00
C GLU A 58 7.77 1.62 3.75
N ASP A 59 8.01 1.98 2.49
CA ASP A 59 9.08 2.89 2.10
C ASP A 59 8.44 4.25 1.78
N ASP A 60 8.27 5.05 2.84
CA ASP A 60 7.61 6.36 2.77
C ASP A 60 8.64 7.50 2.83
N VAL A 61 9.81 7.32 2.20
CA VAL A 61 10.92 8.30 2.19
C VAL A 61 10.52 9.65 1.61
N TYR A 62 9.53 9.67 0.71
CA TYR A 62 9.03 10.88 0.06
C TYR A 62 7.92 11.58 0.86
N ARG A 63 7.46 11.02 1.99
CA ARG A 63 6.40 11.62 2.82
C ARG A 63 6.61 13.10 3.16
N PRO A 64 7.83 13.57 3.52
CA PRO A 64 8.06 14.97 3.85
C PRO A 64 7.88 15.95 2.67
N MET A 65 7.76 15.44 1.44
CA MET A 65 7.55 16.25 0.24
C MET A 65 6.07 16.47 -0.09
N LEU A 66 5.14 15.84 0.64
CA LEU A 66 3.71 15.98 0.42
C LEU A 66 3.16 17.16 1.25
N GLU A 67 2.40 18.04 0.61
CA GLU A 67 1.68 19.13 1.27
C GLU A 67 0.55 18.58 2.18
N ASP A 68 -0.22 17.62 1.66
CA ASP A 68 -1.25 16.90 2.42
C ASP A 68 -0.79 15.46 2.72
N THR A 69 -0.49 15.18 3.98
CA THR A 69 -0.04 13.83 4.38
C THR A 69 -1.21 12.90 4.68
N VAL A 70 -1.25 11.77 3.98
CA VAL A 70 -2.15 10.67 4.32
C VAL A 70 -1.54 9.84 5.47
N PRO A 71 -2.31 9.37 6.45
CA PRO A 71 -1.79 8.51 7.52
C PRO A 71 -1.01 7.28 6.99
N SER A 72 0.02 6.88 7.73
CA SER A 72 0.71 5.60 7.48
C SER A 72 -0.22 4.41 7.77
N PHE A 73 0.14 3.21 7.37
CA PHE A 73 -0.68 2.02 7.62
C PHE A 73 -0.71 1.61 9.11
N GLY A 74 0.23 2.14 9.92
CA GLY A 74 0.32 1.90 11.36
C GLY A 74 -0.45 2.89 12.25
N GLY A 75 -1.03 3.95 11.67
CA GLY A 75 -1.82 4.97 12.37
C GLY A 75 -3.26 4.57 12.64
#